data_AF-A0A938F2W0-F1
#
_entry.id   AF-A0A938F2W0-F1
#
_cell.length_a   1.000
_cell.length_b   1.000
_cell.length_c   1.000
_cell.angle_alpha   90.00
_cell.angle_beta   90.00
_cell.angle_gamma   90.00
#
_symmetry.space_group_name_H-M   'P 1'
#
loop_
_entity.id
_entity.type
_entity.pdbx_description
1 polymer ?
#
loop_
_entity_poly.entity_id
_entity_poly.type
_entity_poly.pdbx_seq_one_letter_code
_entity_poly.pdbx_strand_id
1 'polypeptide(L)' 'MLPRMTMGNWIFWAMIVWIGIHFIWLGIFPNLPAWIGTIIATILAVLVFKFGPRPKEDHDEEVE' A
#
# COMPACT_ATOMS: atom_id res chain seq x y z
N MET A 1 9.26 -10.48 18.10
CA MET A 1 7.93 -10.68 17.48
C MET A 1 7.53 -9.35 16.87
N LEU A 2 7.47 -9.24 15.54
CA LEU A 2 7.02 -8.01 14.89
C LEU A 2 5.53 -7.80 15.24
N PRO A 3 5.12 -6.59 15.64
CA PRO A 3 3.74 -6.32 16.04
C PRO A 3 2.78 -6.69 14.89
N ARG A 4 1.74 -7.46 15.24
CA ARG A 4 0.71 -7.94 14.32
C ARG A 4 0.01 -6.73 13.69
N MET A 5 0.13 -6.53 12.38
CA MET A 5 -0.56 -5.46 11.67
C MET A 5 -1.95 -5.93 11.25
N THR A 6 -3.00 -5.26 11.73
CA THR A 6 -4.38 -5.55 11.32
C THR A 6 -4.63 -5.14 9.85
N MET A 7 -5.68 -5.69 9.23
CA MET A 7 -6.07 -5.36 7.85
C MET A 7 -6.31 -3.84 7.67
N GLY A 8 -6.86 -3.16 8.69
CA GLY A 8 -7.01 -1.69 8.68
C GLY A 8 -5.68 -0.94 8.65
N ASN A 9 -4.67 -1.40 9.39
CA ASN A 9 -3.33 -0.82 9.36
C ASN A 9 -2.71 -0.95 7.95
N TRP A 10 -3.00 -2.06 7.28
CA TRP A 10 -2.55 -2.32 5.92
C TRP A 10 -3.13 -1.37 4.87
N ILE A 11 -4.45 -1.14 4.90
CA ILE A 11 -5.11 -0.14 4.06
C ILE A 11 -4.53 1.25 4.34
N PHE A 12 -4.33 1.58 5.62
CA PHE A 12 -3.72 2.85 6.02
C PHE A 12 -2.33 3.04 5.38
N TRP A 13 -1.44 2.05 5.49
CA TRP A 13 -0.11 2.13 4.87
C TRP A 13 -0.15 2.19 3.35
N ALA A 14 -1.05 1.44 2.70
CA ALA A 14 -1.25 1.52 1.26
C ALA A 14 -1.66 2.94 0.82
N MET A 15 -2.57 3.58 1.57
CA MET A 15 -2.99 4.97 1.35
C MET A 15 -1.85 5.96 1.56
N ILE A 16 -1.07 5.81 2.64
CA ILE A 16 0.09 6.67 2.91
C ILE A 16 1.13 6.58 1.78
N VAL A 17 1.43 5.37 1.32
CA VAL A 17 2.35 5.16 0.18
C VAL A 17 1.78 5.80 -1.08
N TRP A 18 0.50 5.60 -1.36
CA TRP A 18 -0.16 6.16 -2.54
C TRP A 18 -0.09 7.69 -2.56
N ILE A 19 -0.42 8.34 -1.44
CA ILE A 19 -0.36 9.80 -1.27
C ILE A 19 1.08 10.31 -1.34
N GLY A 20 2.01 9.62 -0.67
CA GLY A 20 3.44 9.98 -0.66
C GLY A 20 4.04 9.99 -2.07
N ILE A 21 3.70 8.98 -2.90
CA ILE A 21 4.17 8.92 -4.29
C ILE A 21 3.62 10.09 -5.11
N HIS A 22 2.37 10.52 -4.89
CA HIS A 22 1.84 11.70 -5.56
C HIS A 22 2.60 12.97 -5.19
N PHE A 23 2.93 13.16 -3.91
CA PHE A 23 3.75 14.30 -3.50
C PHE A 23 5.16 14.27 -4.10
N ILE A 24 5.79 13.08 -4.12
CA ILE A 24 7.11 12.89 -4.76
C ILE A 24 7.01 13.19 -6.26
N TRP A 25 5.97 12.69 -6.94
CA TRP A 25 5.76 12.90 -8.37
C TRP A 25 5.61 14.38 -8.70
N LEU A 26 4.75 15.10 -7.99
CA LEU A 26 4.51 16.52 -8.20
C LEU A 26 5.75 17.37 -7.84
N GLY A 27 6.54 16.95 -6.84
CA GLY A 27 7.76 17.64 -6.43
C GLY A 27 8.92 17.46 -7.41
N ILE A 28 9.09 16.27 -7.98
CA ILE A 28 10.22 15.95 -8.89
C ILE A 28 9.85 16.29 -10.35
N PHE A 29 8.61 16.04 -10.75
CA PHE A 29 8.15 16.16 -12.14
C PHE A 29 6.95 17.11 -12.29
N PRO A 30 7.09 18.40 -11.96
CA PRO A 30 5.97 19.35 -11.96
C PRO A 30 5.37 19.59 -13.36
N ASN A 31 6.15 19.37 -14.43
CA ASN A 31 5.73 19.56 -15.81
C ASN A 31 5.24 18.27 -16.49
N LEU A 32 5.31 17.12 -15.81
CA LEU A 32 4.82 15.86 -16.38
C LEU A 32 3.35 15.62 -15.99
N PRO A 33 2.59 14.88 -16.83
CA PRO A 33 1.19 14.57 -16.53
C PRO A 33 1.04 13.82 -15.20
N ALA A 34 0.12 14.31 -14.35
CA ALA A 34 -0.12 13.74 -13.03
C ALA A 34 -0.62 12.29 -13.06
N TRP A 35 -1.29 11.88 -14.14
CA TRP A 35 -1.84 10.51 -14.27
C TRP A 35 -0.75 9.42 -14.26
N ILE A 36 0.48 9.75 -14.69
CA ILE A 36 1.60 8.81 -14.64
C ILE A 36 1.99 8.53 -13.18
N GLY A 37 2.05 9.58 -12.35
CA GLY A 37 2.22 9.46 -10.90
C GLY A 37 1.12 8.61 -10.27
N THR A 38 -0.12 8.76 -10.73
CA THR A 38 -1.26 7.95 -10.26
C THR A 38 -1.11 6.47 -10.60
N ILE A 39 -0.63 6.12 -11.80
CA ILE A 39 -0.37 4.72 -12.18
C ILE A 39 0.71 4.13 -11.29
N ILE A 40 1.84 4.83 -11.11
CA ILE A 40 2.95 4.38 -10.27
C ILE A 40 2.50 4.20 -8.82
N ALA A 41 1.77 5.18 -8.28
CA ALA A 41 1.21 5.13 -6.94
C ALA A 41 0.29 3.93 -6.74
N THR A 42 -0.57 3.63 -7.72
CA THR A 42 -1.51 2.52 -7.66
C THR A 42 -0.79 1.17 -7.71
N ILE A 43 0.21 1.01 -8.58
CA ILE A 43 1.02 -0.21 -8.65
C ILE A 43 1.73 -0.44 -7.31
N LEU A 44 2.37 0.60 -6.76
CA LEU A 44 3.09 0.49 -5.49
C LEU A 44 2.13 0.21 -4.30
N ALA A 45 0.95 0.83 -4.28
CA ALA A 45 -0.07 0.53 -3.26
C ALA A 45 -0.55 -0.93 -3.33
N VAL A 46 -0.76 -1.47 -4.53
CA VAL A 46 -1.12 -2.89 -4.73
C VAL A 46 0.03 -3.82 -4.32
N LEU A 47 1.27 -3.46 -4.65
CA LEU A 47 2.44 -4.25 -4.24
C LEU A 47 2.62 -4.26 -2.73
N VAL A 48 2.44 -3.11 -2.08
CA VAL A 48 2.39 -3.03 -0.63
C VAL A 48 1.30 -3.99 -0.18
N PHE A 49 0.03 -3.75 -0.53
CA PHE A 49 -1.11 -4.56 -0.07
C PHE A 49 -0.93 -6.08 -0.26
N LYS A 50 -0.30 -6.51 -1.36
CA LYS A 50 -0.08 -7.93 -1.67
C LYS A 50 1.15 -8.54 -0.99
N PHE A 51 2.25 -7.80 -0.87
CA PHE A 51 3.57 -8.35 -0.50
C PHE A 51 4.16 -7.85 0.81
N GLY A 52 3.61 -6.80 1.40
CA GLY A 52 4.01 -6.41 2.75
C GLY A 52 3.68 -7.49 3.80
N PRO A 53 4.05 -7.26 5.07
CA PRO A 53 4.02 -8.26 6.12
C PRO A 53 2.59 -8.65 6.48
N ARG A 54 2.08 -9.75 5.90
CA ARG A 54 0.75 -10.25 6.25
C ARG A 54 0.79 -10.74 7.70
N PRO A 55 -0.18 -10.39 8.57
CA PRO A 55 -0.46 -11.25 9.70
C PRO A 55 -0.73 -12.64 9.10
N LYS A 56 -0.06 -13.69 9.61
CA LYS A 56 -0.64 -15.02 9.47
C LYS A 56 -1.96 -14.90 10.22
N GLU A 57 -3.06 -14.76 9.49
CA GLU A 57 -4.35 -15.17 10.03
C GLU A 57 -4.10 -16.62 10.42
N ASP A 58 -4.12 -16.90 11.72
CA ASP A 58 -4.24 -18.26 12.20
C ASP A 58 -5.54 -18.74 11.58
N HIS A 59 -5.41 -19.42 10.43
CA HIS A 59 -6.47 -20.05 9.68
C HIS A 59 -6.77 -21.38 10.40
N ASP A 60 -7.06 -21.28 11.69
CA ASP A 60 -7.65 -22.34 12.47
C ASP A 60 -9.08 -21.87 12.79
N GLU A 61 -10.05 -22.75 12.48
CA GLU A 61 -11.51 -22.59 12.59
C GLU A 61 -12.15 -21.94 11.33
N GLU A 62 -12.89 -22.63 10.46
CA GLU A 62 -13.69 -23.85 10.61
C GLU A 62 -13.63 -24.73 9.35
N VAL A 63 -13.42 -26.02 9.59
CA VAL A 63 -13.91 -27.10 8.74
C VAL A 63 -15.40 -27.25 9.07
N GLU A 64 -16.27 -27.00 8.09
CA GLU A 64 -17.54 -27.73 7.92
C GLU A 64 -17.83 -27.92 6.42
#